data_AF-A0AA43TX30-F1
#
_entry.id   AF-A0AA43TX30-F1
#
_cell.length_a   1.000
_cell.length_b   1.000
_cell.length_c   1.000
_cell.angle_alpha   90.00
_cell.angle_beta   90.00
_cell.angle_gamma   90.00
#
_symmetry.space_group_name_H-M   'P 1'
#
loop_
_entity.id
_entity.type
_entity.pdbx_description
1 polymer ?
#
loop_
_entity_poly.entity_id
_entity_poly.type
_entity_poly.pdbx_seq_one_letter_code
_entity_poly.pdbx_strand_id
1 'polypeptide(L)'
;MVLQAIKYSRGSLEILDQLRLPHEEIFVQIRNPQDGWNAIKSMQVRGAPAIAIVAALSLAVCLSAPEYPRHDSSYASVADFLSLSLKYLVTSRPTAVNLLDAAKKLERVTRDAQMQSGSTDASVVDAYVDAAEAMLVNDVKDNESIGRCGADWIQQYCGREGSLGKLSVLTHCNTGSLATAGFGTALGVVRSLNARGALRKAFYTETRPYNQGARLTGFELIHDGIDAELITDSMAAALFSLSKESDNIACVVVGADRVAANGDTANKIGTYSLAILAKWHGIKFLVAAPRTTIDLNTRSGADIKIEQRSMQEVTTLKGPQITRASDASLSYGSAVEIGTAAAQSKAWNPSFDVTPAALIDGIITEKGVVEQGGDGAFHFDSLFDSGLKARAININGVTESEKSWQKILEMKADDIPSWDKWLVDNAQSTISL
;
A
#
# COMPACT_ATOMS: atom_id res chain seq x y z
N MET A 1 13.82 12.07 12.40
CA MET A 1 12.94 12.35 11.25
C MET A 1 12.47 11.00 10.71
N VAL A 2 11.21 10.88 10.32
CA VAL A 2 10.67 9.61 9.79
C VAL A 2 11.26 9.36 8.40
N LEU A 3 11.60 8.10 8.09
CA LEU A 3 12.08 7.68 6.78
C LEU A 3 11.11 8.08 5.65
N GLN A 4 11.62 8.62 4.55
CA GLN A 4 10.83 9.00 3.37
C GLN A 4 11.14 8.07 2.19
N ALA A 5 10.12 7.35 1.71
CA ALA A 5 10.24 6.47 0.55
C ALA A 5 10.07 7.22 -0.78
N ILE A 6 9.34 8.33 -0.77
CA ILE A 6 9.02 9.17 -1.93
C ILE A 6 9.49 10.58 -1.60
N LYS A 7 10.43 11.10 -2.40
CA LYS A 7 10.87 12.49 -2.34
C LYS A 7 10.40 13.18 -3.60
N TYR A 8 9.55 14.17 -3.44
CA TYR A 8 8.96 14.89 -4.56
C TYR A 8 9.12 16.39 -4.39
N SER A 9 9.45 17.05 -5.50
CA SER A 9 9.26 18.47 -5.72
C SER A 9 8.78 18.67 -7.16
N ARG A 10 8.11 19.78 -7.47
CA ARG A 10 7.58 19.98 -8.82
C ARG A 10 8.71 19.87 -9.86
N GLY A 11 8.60 18.89 -10.77
CA GLY A 11 9.62 18.56 -11.77
C GLY A 11 10.72 17.59 -11.33
N SER A 12 10.68 17.03 -10.12
CA SER A 12 11.66 16.04 -9.63
C SER A 12 11.02 15.02 -8.70
N LEU A 13 11.23 13.73 -9.00
CA LEU A 13 10.74 12.61 -8.20
C LEU A 13 11.88 11.61 -7.98
N GLU A 14 12.15 11.31 -6.72
CA GLU A 14 13.03 10.24 -6.30
C GLU A 14 12.28 9.24 -5.43
N ILE A 15 12.57 7.96 -5.64
CA ILE A 15 12.03 6.87 -4.83
C ILE A 15 13.17 6.09 -4.19
N LEU A 16 12.97 5.60 -2.96
CA LEU A 16 13.92 4.71 -2.31
C LEU A 16 13.80 3.31 -2.94
N ASP A 17 14.90 2.72 -3.40
CA ASP A 17 14.92 1.37 -3.97
C ASP A 17 14.76 0.31 -2.88
N GLN A 18 13.53 -0.16 -2.70
CA GLN A 18 13.19 -1.14 -1.66
C GLN A 18 13.74 -2.55 -1.93
N LEU A 19 14.28 -2.83 -3.12
CA LEU A 19 14.95 -4.11 -3.41
C LEU A 19 16.34 -4.16 -2.76
N ARG A 20 16.93 -3.00 -2.49
CA ARG A 20 18.27 -2.85 -1.87
C ARG A 20 18.23 -2.87 -0.34
N LEU A 21 17.09 -2.50 0.24
CA LEU A 21 16.89 -2.57 1.69
C LEU A 21 16.90 -4.02 2.22
N PRO A 22 17.38 -4.24 3.46
CA PRO A 22 17.87 -3.25 4.43
C PRO A 22 19.37 -2.89 4.29
N HIS A 23 20.02 -3.30 3.21
CA HIS A 23 21.49 -3.29 3.13
C HIS A 23 22.06 -2.01 2.56
N GLU A 24 21.31 -1.37 1.67
CA GLU A 24 21.74 -0.15 0.99
C GLU A 24 20.56 0.78 0.77
N GLU A 25 20.72 2.04 1.15
CA GLU A 25 19.73 3.12 0.99
C GLU A 25 20.04 3.94 -0.26
N ILE A 26 19.50 3.54 -1.41
CA ILE A 26 19.67 4.27 -2.68
C ILE A 26 18.35 4.88 -3.12
N PHE A 27 18.41 6.17 -3.45
CA PHE A 27 17.33 6.86 -4.16
C PHE A 27 17.53 6.77 -5.68
N VAL A 28 16.47 6.44 -6.39
CA VAL A 28 16.42 6.34 -7.86
C VAL A 28 15.52 7.45 -8.38
N GLN A 29 16.01 8.15 -9.41
CA GLN A 29 15.29 9.22 -10.09
C GLN A 29 14.24 8.64 -11.03
N ILE A 30 13.01 9.18 -10.97
CA ILE A 30 11.89 8.82 -11.83
C ILE A 30 11.56 10.01 -12.72
N ARG A 31 11.87 9.90 -14.02
CA ARG A 31 11.81 11.04 -14.94
C ARG A 31 10.53 11.08 -15.77
N ASN A 32 9.88 9.94 -15.94
CA ASN A 32 8.73 9.78 -16.83
C ASN A 32 7.86 8.58 -16.43
N PRO A 33 6.70 8.38 -17.09
CA PRO A 33 5.81 7.25 -16.83
C PRO A 33 6.44 5.87 -17.06
N GLN A 34 7.40 5.73 -17.97
CA GLN A 34 8.11 4.47 -18.20
C GLN A 34 8.94 4.06 -16.98
N ASP A 35 9.66 5.02 -16.38
CA ASP A 35 10.42 4.80 -15.14
C ASP A 35 9.47 4.43 -13.99
N GLY A 36 8.36 5.17 -13.84
CA GLY A 36 7.34 4.89 -12.82
C GLY A 36 6.73 3.50 -12.98
N TRP A 37 6.38 3.11 -14.20
CA TRP A 37 5.86 1.78 -14.53
C TRP A 37 6.86 0.67 -14.17
N ASN A 38 8.13 0.85 -14.55
CA ASN A 38 9.20 -0.12 -14.26
C ASN A 38 9.43 -0.27 -12.76
N ALA A 39 9.46 0.83 -12.01
CA ALA A 39 9.63 0.83 -10.56
C ALA A 39 8.49 0.09 -9.85
N ILE A 40 7.24 0.25 -10.32
CA ILE A 40 6.06 -0.42 -9.77
C ILE A 40 6.07 -1.92 -10.13
N LYS A 41 6.33 -2.27 -11.41
CA LYS A 41 6.35 -3.67 -11.88
C LYS A 41 7.44 -4.48 -11.20
N SER A 42 8.64 -3.92 -11.07
CA SER A 42 9.80 -4.58 -10.43
C SER A 42 9.73 -4.61 -8.90
N MET A 43 8.74 -3.93 -8.31
CA MET A 43 8.59 -3.75 -6.86
C MET A 43 9.73 -2.96 -6.19
N GLN A 44 10.43 -2.09 -6.93
CA GLN A 44 11.27 -1.05 -6.33
C GLN A 44 10.44 -0.11 -5.44
N VAL A 45 9.18 0.15 -5.83
CA VAL A 45 8.15 0.74 -4.97
C VAL A 45 7.00 -0.26 -4.80
N ARG A 46 6.48 -0.31 -3.58
CA ARG A 46 5.40 -1.23 -3.16
C ARG A 46 4.59 -0.60 -2.03
N GLY A 47 3.46 -1.22 -1.73
CA GLY A 47 2.42 -0.65 -0.87
C GLY A 47 1.38 0.07 -1.71
N ALA A 48 0.11 -0.22 -1.45
CA ALA A 48 -0.99 0.17 -2.34
C ALA A 48 -1.12 1.70 -2.52
N PRO A 49 -0.95 2.53 -1.47
CA PRO A 49 -0.90 3.98 -1.64
C PRO A 49 0.36 4.45 -2.39
N ALA A 50 1.54 3.93 -2.03
CA ALA A 50 2.80 4.37 -2.62
C ALA A 50 2.88 4.14 -4.14
N ILE A 51 2.43 2.98 -4.64
CA ILE A 51 2.43 2.71 -6.08
C ILE A 51 1.50 3.67 -6.85
N ALA A 52 0.34 4.02 -6.28
CA ALA A 52 -0.62 4.92 -6.91
C ALA A 52 -0.06 6.36 -6.99
N ILE A 53 0.61 6.80 -5.93
CA ILE A 53 1.24 8.12 -5.85
C ILE A 53 2.44 8.20 -6.79
N VAL A 54 3.33 7.20 -6.80
CA VAL A 54 4.48 7.18 -7.71
C VAL A 54 4.03 7.16 -9.18
N ALA A 55 2.99 6.39 -9.51
CA ALA A 55 2.41 6.43 -10.86
C ALA A 55 1.94 7.84 -11.22
N ALA A 56 1.11 8.46 -10.37
CA ALA A 56 0.57 9.80 -10.62
C ALA A 56 1.68 10.86 -10.77
N LEU A 57 2.64 10.86 -9.85
CA LEU A 57 3.74 11.81 -9.82
C LEU A 57 4.74 11.59 -10.96
N SER A 58 4.96 10.36 -11.43
CA SER A 58 5.85 10.10 -12.57
C SER A 58 5.38 10.79 -13.86
N LEU A 59 4.06 10.85 -14.07
CA LEU A 59 3.46 11.62 -15.16
C LEU A 59 3.50 13.12 -14.86
N ALA A 60 3.27 13.54 -13.61
CA ALA A 60 3.34 14.96 -13.23
C ALA A 60 4.75 15.57 -13.44
N VAL A 61 5.81 14.81 -13.13
CA VAL A 61 7.21 15.21 -13.40
C VAL A 61 7.44 15.37 -14.89
N CYS A 62 6.98 14.41 -15.70
CA CYS A 62 7.10 14.47 -17.15
C CYS A 62 6.41 15.73 -17.72
N LEU A 63 5.19 16.01 -17.30
CA LEU A 63 4.42 17.20 -17.71
C LEU A 63 5.06 18.53 -17.27
N SER A 64 5.82 18.51 -16.19
CA SER A 64 6.53 19.67 -15.65
C SER A 64 7.88 19.92 -16.34
N ALA A 65 8.36 18.99 -17.16
CA ALA A 65 9.65 19.12 -17.84
C ALA A 65 9.58 20.15 -18.99
N PRO A 66 10.62 21.00 -19.17
CA PRO A 66 10.64 21.98 -20.27
C PRO A 66 10.59 21.34 -21.66
N GLU A 67 11.13 20.14 -21.79
CA GLU A 67 11.22 19.37 -23.03
C GLU A 67 9.92 18.64 -23.38
N TYR A 68 8.93 18.63 -22.49
CA TYR A 68 7.66 17.98 -22.74
C TYR A 68 6.87 18.75 -23.81
N PRO A 69 6.63 18.16 -24.99
CA PRO A 69 5.88 18.83 -26.04
C PRO A 69 4.45 19.02 -25.57
N ARG A 70 4.08 20.28 -25.29
CA ARG A 70 2.73 20.65 -24.83
C ARG A 70 1.64 20.39 -25.88
N HIS A 71 2.00 19.98 -27.09
CA HIS A 71 1.08 19.67 -28.16
C HIS A 71 1.76 18.73 -29.18
N ASP A 72 1.41 17.45 -29.16
CA ASP A 72 1.57 16.58 -30.33
C ASP A 72 0.20 16.44 -31.00
N SER A 73 0.13 16.71 -32.31
CA SER A 73 -1.09 16.61 -33.14
C SER A 73 -1.66 15.19 -33.22
N SER A 74 -1.00 14.22 -32.60
CA SER A 74 -1.36 12.80 -32.53
C SER A 74 -2.55 12.50 -31.61
N TYR A 75 -3.02 13.44 -30.78
CA TYR A 75 -4.17 13.24 -29.87
C TYR A 75 -5.28 14.26 -30.11
N ALA A 76 -6.54 13.84 -29.88
CA ALA A 76 -7.70 14.72 -29.98
C ALA A 76 -7.71 15.81 -28.88
N SER A 77 -7.15 15.52 -27.69
CA SER A 77 -6.98 16.48 -26.60
C SER A 77 -5.87 16.07 -25.63
N VAL A 78 -5.39 17.02 -24.81
CA VAL A 78 -4.44 16.72 -23.72
C VAL A 78 -5.01 15.75 -22.67
N ALA A 79 -6.34 15.76 -22.44
CA ALA A 79 -6.97 14.84 -21.51
C ALA A 79 -6.95 13.38 -22.03
N ASP A 80 -7.01 13.18 -23.34
CA ASP A 80 -6.90 11.84 -23.95
C ASP A 80 -5.49 11.29 -23.79
N PHE A 81 -4.47 12.13 -24.00
CA PHE A 81 -3.08 11.77 -23.70
C PHE A 81 -2.90 11.38 -22.22
N LEU A 82 -3.46 12.17 -21.30
CA LEU A 82 -3.39 11.90 -19.86
C LEU A 82 -4.11 10.58 -19.52
N SER A 83 -5.27 10.32 -20.11
CA SER A 83 -6.01 9.07 -19.95
C SER A 83 -5.19 7.87 -20.44
N LEU A 84 -4.58 7.96 -21.63
CA LEU A 84 -3.74 6.89 -22.18
C LEU A 84 -2.50 6.63 -21.33
N SER A 85 -1.87 7.67 -20.79
CA SER A 85 -0.71 7.56 -19.89
C SER A 85 -1.08 6.93 -18.54
N LEU A 86 -2.23 7.28 -17.99
CA LEU A 86 -2.76 6.65 -16.78
C LEU A 86 -3.10 5.17 -17.00
N LYS A 87 -3.69 4.83 -18.16
CA LYS A 87 -3.95 3.43 -18.56
C LYS A 87 -2.66 2.64 -18.67
N TYR A 88 -1.63 3.22 -19.29
CA TYR A 88 -0.29 2.62 -19.34
C TYR A 88 0.23 2.30 -17.93
N LEU A 89 0.23 3.29 -17.02
CA LEU A 89 0.71 3.11 -15.64
C LEU A 89 -0.03 2.01 -14.88
N VAL A 90 -1.36 1.89 -15.06
CA VAL A 90 -2.17 0.83 -14.44
C VAL A 90 -1.74 -0.58 -14.87
N THR A 91 -1.24 -0.75 -16.10
CA THR A 91 -0.77 -2.08 -16.57
C THR A 91 0.45 -2.61 -15.80
N SER A 92 1.16 -1.77 -15.02
CA SER A 92 2.31 -2.20 -14.23
C SER A 92 1.93 -3.27 -13.20
N ARG A 93 0.77 -3.11 -12.55
CA ARG A 93 0.18 -4.03 -11.57
C ARG A 93 -1.36 -3.98 -11.59
N PRO A 94 -2.02 -4.62 -12.57
CA PRO A 94 -3.47 -4.55 -12.76
C PRO A 94 -4.31 -5.04 -11.57
N THR A 95 -3.73 -5.86 -10.70
CA THR A 95 -4.41 -6.37 -9.48
C THR A 95 -4.47 -5.34 -8.36
N ALA A 96 -3.72 -4.24 -8.44
CA ALA A 96 -3.71 -3.18 -7.44
C ALA A 96 -4.87 -2.20 -7.65
N VAL A 97 -5.94 -2.38 -6.87
CA VAL A 97 -7.16 -1.55 -6.97
C VAL A 97 -6.88 -0.07 -6.70
N ASN A 98 -6.05 0.26 -5.72
CA ASN A 98 -5.71 1.66 -5.41
C ASN A 98 -5.06 2.39 -6.59
N LEU A 99 -4.28 1.70 -7.43
CA LEU A 99 -3.66 2.26 -8.62
C LEU A 99 -4.74 2.57 -9.69
N LEU A 100 -5.66 1.64 -9.92
CA LEU A 100 -6.78 1.84 -10.85
C LEU A 100 -7.71 2.98 -10.39
N ASP A 101 -8.06 3.02 -9.11
CA ASP A 101 -8.97 4.02 -8.56
C ASP A 101 -8.36 5.42 -8.58
N ALA A 102 -7.06 5.54 -8.26
CA ALA A 102 -6.32 6.78 -8.41
C ALA A 102 -6.29 7.25 -9.88
N ALA A 103 -6.00 6.35 -10.82
CA ALA A 103 -6.01 6.65 -12.24
C ALA A 103 -7.39 7.14 -12.73
N LYS A 104 -8.48 6.46 -12.34
CA LYS A 104 -9.86 6.89 -12.65
C LYS A 104 -10.23 8.21 -12.00
N LYS A 105 -9.70 8.52 -10.81
CA LYS A 105 -9.91 9.81 -10.14
C LYS A 105 -9.21 10.92 -10.92
N LEU A 106 -7.95 10.72 -11.30
CA LEU A 106 -7.19 11.69 -12.08
C LEU A 106 -7.77 11.89 -13.49
N GLU A 107 -8.21 10.83 -14.17
CA GLU A 107 -8.90 10.93 -15.46
C GLU A 107 -10.17 11.79 -15.36
N ARG A 108 -10.92 11.69 -14.26
CA ARG A 108 -12.09 12.55 -14.04
C ARG A 108 -11.70 14.01 -13.82
N VAL A 109 -10.68 14.26 -13.00
CA VAL A 109 -10.18 15.63 -12.76
C VAL A 109 -9.79 16.31 -14.07
N THR A 110 -9.10 15.61 -14.97
CA THR A 110 -8.65 16.19 -16.24
C THR A 110 -9.81 16.42 -17.20
N ARG A 111 -10.77 15.50 -17.28
CA ARG A 111 -11.99 15.68 -18.09
C ARG A 111 -12.84 16.84 -17.57
N ASP A 112 -13.04 16.93 -16.26
CA ASP A 112 -13.82 18.01 -15.64
C ASP A 112 -13.15 19.37 -15.90
N ALA A 113 -11.82 19.46 -15.80
CA ALA A 113 -11.06 20.66 -16.11
C ALA A 113 -11.18 21.07 -17.60
N GLN A 114 -11.17 20.09 -18.52
CA GLN A 114 -11.36 20.34 -19.95
C GLN A 114 -12.78 20.86 -20.30
N MET A 115 -13.79 20.48 -19.53
CA MET A 115 -15.17 20.93 -19.75
C MET A 115 -15.46 22.35 -19.22
N GLN A 116 -14.52 22.97 -18.50
CA GLN A 116 -14.69 24.32 -17.97
C GLN A 116 -14.62 25.39 -19.08
N SER A 117 -15.46 26.41 -18.98
CA SER A 117 -15.44 27.54 -19.92
C SER A 117 -14.09 28.27 -19.85
N GLY A 118 -13.41 28.41 -20.99
CA GLY A 118 -12.09 29.01 -21.07
C GLY A 118 -10.93 28.05 -20.76
N SER A 119 -11.17 26.74 -20.73
CA SER A 119 -10.12 25.73 -20.56
C SER A 119 -9.04 25.86 -21.63
N THR A 120 -7.79 25.70 -21.22
CA THR A 120 -6.61 25.56 -22.09
C THR A 120 -5.90 24.26 -21.76
N ASP A 121 -5.06 23.76 -22.67
CA ASP A 121 -4.25 22.56 -22.40
C ASP A 121 -3.39 22.72 -21.14
N ALA A 122 -2.84 23.92 -20.93
CA ALA A 122 -2.07 24.26 -19.74
C ALA A 122 -2.92 24.11 -18.46
N SER A 123 -4.15 24.62 -18.45
CA SER A 123 -5.03 24.49 -17.28
C SER A 123 -5.43 23.05 -16.95
N VAL A 124 -5.56 22.18 -17.96
CA VAL A 124 -5.86 20.75 -17.74
C VAL A 124 -4.63 20.02 -17.17
N VAL A 125 -3.44 20.37 -17.68
CA VAL A 125 -2.17 19.86 -17.13
C VAL A 125 -1.96 20.31 -15.69
N ASP A 126 -2.19 21.59 -15.39
CA ASP A 126 -2.08 22.12 -14.03
C ASP A 126 -3.06 21.42 -13.08
N ALA A 127 -4.32 21.22 -13.51
CA ALA A 127 -5.30 20.46 -12.73
C ALA A 127 -4.87 19.01 -12.44
N TYR A 128 -4.21 18.34 -13.40
CA TYR A 128 -3.63 17.02 -13.20
C TYR A 128 -2.49 17.06 -12.17
N VAL A 129 -1.52 17.96 -12.36
CA VAL A 129 -0.33 18.07 -11.51
C VAL A 129 -0.75 18.38 -10.07
N ASP A 130 -1.61 19.37 -9.87
CA ASP A 130 -2.11 19.75 -8.54
C ASP A 130 -2.86 18.59 -7.88
N ALA A 131 -3.65 17.81 -8.63
CA ALA A 131 -4.34 16.64 -8.09
C ALA A 131 -3.38 15.50 -7.72
N ALA A 132 -2.32 15.28 -8.51
CA ALA A 132 -1.28 14.29 -8.21
C ALA A 132 -0.45 14.69 -6.99
N GLU A 133 -0.06 15.96 -6.87
CA GLU A 133 0.63 16.52 -5.70
C GLU A 133 -0.24 16.41 -4.44
N ALA A 134 -1.53 16.73 -4.56
CA ALA A 134 -2.48 16.61 -3.46
C ALA A 134 -2.64 15.16 -2.98
N MET A 135 -2.48 14.14 -3.84
CA MET A 135 -2.51 12.74 -3.39
C MET A 135 -1.41 12.43 -2.38
N LEU A 136 -0.17 12.92 -2.62
CA LEU A 136 0.95 12.74 -1.71
C LEU A 136 0.67 13.38 -0.34
N VAL A 137 0.25 14.65 -0.35
CA VAL A 137 0.00 15.43 0.88
C VAL A 137 -1.16 14.83 1.68
N ASN A 138 -2.25 14.45 1.00
CA ASN A 138 -3.42 13.89 1.66
C ASN A 138 -3.12 12.52 2.27
N ASP A 139 -2.37 11.65 1.59
CA ASP A 139 -2.03 10.32 2.12
C ASP A 139 -1.18 10.43 3.40
N VAL A 140 -0.19 11.33 3.46
CA VAL A 140 0.58 11.57 4.69
C VAL A 140 -0.34 12.02 5.84
N LYS A 141 -1.23 12.98 5.58
CA LYS A 141 -2.17 13.49 6.58
C LYS A 141 -3.15 12.42 7.08
N ASP A 142 -3.63 11.58 6.16
CA ASP A 142 -4.54 10.49 6.48
C ASP A 142 -3.81 9.42 7.31
N ASN A 143 -2.57 9.08 6.96
CA ASN A 143 -1.71 8.16 7.73
C ASN A 143 -1.43 8.65 9.15
N GLU A 144 -1.10 9.94 9.32
CA GLU A 144 -0.94 10.56 10.64
C GLU A 144 -2.24 10.49 11.46
N SER A 145 -3.39 10.69 10.82
CA SER A 145 -4.70 10.60 11.46
C SER A 145 -5.05 9.16 11.86
N ILE A 146 -4.78 8.17 10.99
CA ILE A 146 -4.90 6.74 11.30
C ILE A 146 -4.05 6.40 12.51
N GLY A 147 -2.78 6.81 12.53
CA GLY A 147 -1.89 6.56 13.66
C GLY A 147 -2.41 7.14 14.97
N ARG A 148 -2.87 8.40 14.94
CA ARG A 148 -3.46 9.08 16.09
C ARG A 148 -4.72 8.37 16.59
N CYS A 149 -5.67 8.09 15.71
CA CYS A 149 -6.93 7.42 16.06
C CYS A 149 -6.70 6.02 16.62
N GLY A 150 -5.77 5.24 16.02
CA GLY A 150 -5.41 3.92 16.52
C GLY A 150 -4.76 3.98 17.90
N ALA A 151 -3.84 4.91 18.12
CA ALA A 151 -3.18 5.08 19.42
C ALA A 151 -4.15 5.59 20.51
N ASP A 152 -5.14 6.41 20.16
CA ASP A 152 -6.22 6.82 21.07
C ASP A 152 -7.04 5.60 21.51
N TRP A 153 -7.50 4.80 20.55
CA TRP A 153 -8.30 3.61 20.81
C TRP A 153 -7.55 2.57 21.64
N ILE A 154 -6.30 2.26 21.30
CA ILE A 154 -5.49 1.26 22.02
C ILE A 154 -5.28 1.67 23.48
N GLN A 155 -5.00 2.95 23.74
CA GLN A 155 -4.82 3.39 25.13
C GLN A 155 -6.14 3.37 25.90
N GLN A 156 -7.26 3.72 25.26
CA GLN A 156 -8.58 3.70 25.90
C GLN A 156 -9.04 2.29 26.26
N TYR A 157 -8.85 1.30 25.37
CA TYR A 157 -9.46 -0.02 25.50
C TYR A 157 -8.50 -1.12 25.92
N CYS A 158 -7.19 -0.95 25.69
CA CYS A 158 -6.18 -1.92 26.09
C CYS A 158 -5.32 -1.45 27.28
N GLY A 159 -5.37 -0.16 27.63
CA GLY A 159 -4.72 0.33 28.86
C GLY A 159 -5.40 -0.28 30.07
N ARG A 160 -4.70 -1.08 30.89
CA ARG A 160 -5.28 -1.61 32.12
C ARG A 160 -5.21 -0.54 33.22
N GLU A 161 -6.31 -0.35 33.95
CA GLU A 161 -6.23 0.33 35.25
C GLU A 161 -5.27 -0.45 36.15
N GLY A 162 -4.23 0.23 36.65
CA GLY A 162 -3.21 -0.37 37.51
C GLY A 162 -2.03 -1.05 36.78
N SER A 163 -1.99 -1.12 35.43
CA SER A 163 -0.75 -1.48 34.73
C SER A 163 0.20 -0.29 34.69
N LEU A 164 1.19 -0.30 35.57
CA LEU A 164 2.38 0.54 35.50
C LEU A 164 3.15 0.22 34.21
N GLY A 165 3.00 1.07 33.20
CA GLY A 165 3.92 1.12 32.08
C GLY A 165 3.33 0.62 30.76
N LYS A 166 3.54 1.45 29.74
CA LYS A 166 3.57 1.20 28.30
C LYS A 166 3.15 -0.19 27.78
N LEU A 167 2.37 -0.21 26.70
CA LEU A 167 1.85 -1.41 26.05
C LEU A 167 2.80 -1.90 24.94
N SER A 168 2.82 -3.20 24.67
CA SER A 168 3.47 -3.75 23.46
C SER A 168 2.45 -4.10 22.39
N VAL A 169 2.89 -4.06 21.13
CA VAL A 169 2.07 -4.35 19.96
C VAL A 169 2.78 -5.34 19.05
N LEU A 170 2.04 -6.23 18.40
CA LEU A 170 2.55 -7.06 17.31
C LEU A 170 2.04 -6.51 15.97
N THR A 171 2.89 -6.47 14.96
CA THR A 171 2.50 -6.15 13.58
C THR A 171 3.01 -7.18 12.58
N HIS A 172 2.51 -7.11 11.35
CA HIS A 172 2.75 -8.07 10.28
C HIS A 172 2.91 -7.35 8.94
N CYS A 173 3.73 -7.92 8.04
CA CYS A 173 4.14 -7.30 6.79
C CYS A 173 4.88 -5.97 7.03
N ASN A 174 4.75 -5.02 6.11
CA ASN A 174 5.25 -3.67 6.22
C ASN A 174 4.19 -2.69 5.75
N THR A 175 3.87 -1.77 6.64
CA THR A 175 2.77 -0.80 6.55
C THR A 175 3.25 0.59 6.96
N GLY A 176 4.56 0.81 6.89
CA GLY A 176 5.21 2.06 7.26
C GLY A 176 5.27 3.07 6.13
N SER A 177 6.24 3.97 6.24
CA SER A 177 6.55 4.96 5.22
C SER A 177 7.00 4.31 3.93
N LEU A 178 7.58 3.11 3.99
CA LEU A 178 7.97 2.35 2.80
C LEU A 178 6.76 1.79 2.02
N ALA A 179 5.57 1.75 2.62
CA ALA A 179 4.36 1.26 1.97
C ALA A 179 3.35 2.36 1.60
N THR A 180 3.65 3.61 1.95
CA THR A 180 2.72 4.75 1.86
C THR A 180 3.44 6.01 1.37
N ALA A 181 2.77 7.16 1.31
CA ALA A 181 3.45 8.45 1.10
C ALA A 181 4.42 8.82 2.23
N GLY A 182 4.21 8.26 3.41
CA GLY A 182 4.95 8.57 4.62
C GLY A 182 4.13 8.22 5.85
N PHE A 183 4.80 8.09 6.98
CA PHE A 183 4.25 7.75 8.31
C PHE A 183 3.63 6.35 8.43
N GLY A 184 2.92 5.85 7.43
CA GLY A 184 2.34 4.51 7.42
C GLY A 184 0.99 4.38 8.13
N THR A 185 0.35 3.23 7.98
CA THR A 185 -0.95 2.90 8.58
C THR A 185 -0.75 2.20 9.93
N ALA A 186 -0.61 0.87 9.96
CA ALA A 186 -0.41 0.13 11.21
C ALA A 186 0.92 0.51 11.87
N LEU A 187 2.01 0.68 11.10
CA LEU A 187 3.26 1.19 11.66
C LEU A 187 3.13 2.68 12.09
N GLY A 188 2.22 3.44 11.48
CA GLY A 188 1.87 4.79 11.93
C GLY A 188 1.20 4.80 13.31
N VAL A 189 0.41 3.78 13.63
CA VAL A 189 -0.13 3.54 14.99
C VAL A 189 1.00 3.25 15.97
N VAL A 190 1.96 2.38 15.59
CA VAL A 190 3.15 2.10 16.41
C VAL A 190 3.97 3.37 16.68
N ARG A 191 4.24 4.16 15.63
CA ARG A 191 4.93 5.46 15.73
C ARG A 191 4.19 6.44 16.64
N SER A 192 2.86 6.49 16.55
CA SER A 192 2.01 7.34 17.39
C SER A 192 2.06 6.93 18.87
N LEU A 193 2.02 5.62 19.16
CA LEU A 193 2.20 5.11 20.53
C LEU A 193 3.60 5.43 21.06
N ASN A 194 4.64 5.30 20.24
CA ASN A 194 6.01 5.62 20.62
C ASN A 194 6.18 7.12 20.93
N ALA A 195 5.67 8.00 20.06
CA ALA A 195 5.74 9.45 20.24
C ALA A 195 5.04 9.93 21.53
N ARG A 196 4.03 9.18 22.00
CA ARG A 196 3.32 9.45 23.27
C ARG A 196 4.02 8.86 24.49
N GLY A 197 5.13 8.14 24.30
CA GLY A 197 5.77 7.37 25.36
C GLY A 197 4.90 6.23 25.89
N ALA A 198 3.90 5.78 25.14
CA ALA A 198 2.95 4.72 25.50
C ALA A 198 3.36 3.33 24.97
N LEU A 199 4.32 3.27 24.04
CA LEU A 199 4.85 2.02 23.49
C LEU A 199 6.00 1.47 24.35
N ARG A 200 5.87 0.21 24.78
CA ARG A 200 6.94 -0.54 25.45
C ARG A 200 7.86 -1.15 24.41
N LYS A 201 7.29 -1.96 23.51
CA LYS A 201 8.01 -2.70 22.47
C LYS A 201 7.09 -2.97 21.27
N ALA A 202 7.66 -2.93 20.07
CA ALA A 202 7.01 -3.37 18.85
C ALA A 202 7.53 -4.74 18.41
N PHE A 203 6.72 -5.78 18.53
CA PHE A 203 7.01 -7.06 17.89
C PHE A 203 6.60 -6.99 16.41
N TYR A 204 7.39 -7.61 15.55
CA TYR A 204 7.06 -7.73 14.13
C TYR A 204 7.49 -9.09 13.59
N THR A 205 6.64 -9.67 12.75
CA THR A 205 6.92 -10.97 12.14
C THR A 205 7.77 -10.82 10.87
N GLU A 206 8.59 -11.80 10.53
CA GLU A 206 9.39 -11.78 9.30
C GLU A 206 8.57 -11.62 8.01
N THR A 207 7.36 -12.20 7.96
CA THR A 207 6.43 -12.15 6.84
C THR A 207 6.91 -12.91 5.60
N ARG A 208 7.05 -14.23 5.72
CA ARG A 208 7.36 -15.09 4.57
C ARG A 208 6.21 -15.11 3.54
N PRO A 209 6.51 -15.40 2.26
CA PRO A 209 7.84 -15.68 1.72
C PRO A 209 8.70 -14.44 1.42
N TYR A 210 8.11 -13.25 1.27
CA TYR A 210 8.81 -12.10 0.71
C TYR A 210 9.60 -11.29 1.75
N ASN A 211 9.48 -11.64 3.03
CA ASN A 211 10.24 -11.10 4.16
C ASN A 211 10.05 -9.59 4.35
N GLN A 212 8.84 -9.08 4.11
CA GLN A 212 8.56 -7.64 4.25
C GLN A 212 8.85 -7.14 5.66
N GLY A 213 8.49 -7.91 6.68
CA GLY A 213 8.66 -7.48 8.06
C GLY A 213 10.13 -7.48 8.47
N ALA A 214 10.86 -8.57 8.18
CA ALA A 214 12.29 -8.66 8.48
C ALA A 214 13.11 -7.61 7.72
N ARG A 215 12.82 -7.39 6.43
CA ARG A 215 13.60 -6.48 5.58
C ARG A 215 13.22 -5.02 5.74
N LEU A 216 11.94 -4.69 5.81
CA LEU A 216 11.46 -3.31 5.72
C LEU A 216 10.90 -2.78 7.05
N THR A 217 10.06 -3.54 7.74
CA THR A 217 9.50 -3.09 9.03
C THR A 217 10.57 -2.97 10.09
N GLY A 218 11.45 -3.98 10.22
CA GLY A 218 12.59 -3.91 11.11
C GLY A 218 13.50 -2.72 10.79
N PHE A 219 13.77 -2.49 9.50
CA PHE A 219 14.57 -1.35 9.04
C PHE A 219 13.96 0.00 9.47
N GLU A 220 12.65 0.20 9.27
CA GLU A 220 11.97 1.43 9.69
C GLU A 220 11.95 1.61 11.21
N LEU A 221 11.66 0.55 11.96
CA LEU A 221 11.62 0.61 13.43
C LEU A 221 12.99 0.96 14.03
N ILE A 222 14.05 0.36 13.49
CA ILE A 222 15.43 0.64 13.90
C ILE A 222 15.83 2.07 13.54
N HIS A 223 15.54 2.51 12.31
CA HIS A 223 15.79 3.89 11.86
C HIS A 223 15.09 4.92 12.76
N ASP A 224 13.87 4.63 13.19
CA ASP A 224 13.08 5.51 14.05
C ASP A 224 13.45 5.41 15.55
N GLY A 225 14.40 4.54 15.92
CA GLY A 225 14.84 4.34 17.31
C GLY A 225 13.79 3.68 18.21
N ILE A 226 12.89 2.88 17.65
CA ILE A 226 11.82 2.20 18.38
C ILE A 226 12.34 0.84 18.88
N ASP A 227 12.14 0.54 20.17
CA ASP A 227 12.44 -0.79 20.73
C ASP A 227 11.55 -1.84 20.04
N ALA A 228 12.18 -2.72 19.28
CA ALA A 228 11.50 -3.63 18.38
C ALA A 228 12.17 -5.00 18.31
N GLU A 229 11.36 -6.04 18.18
CA GLU A 229 11.81 -7.43 18.21
C GLU A 229 11.21 -8.23 17.04
N LEU A 230 12.10 -8.82 16.23
CA LEU A 230 11.73 -9.69 15.12
C LEU A 230 11.38 -11.08 15.64
N ILE A 231 10.27 -11.63 15.15
CA ILE A 231 9.93 -13.05 15.31
C ILE A 231 9.69 -13.71 13.95
N THR A 232 9.86 -15.03 13.84
CA THR A 232 9.35 -15.75 12.66
C THR A 232 7.82 -15.83 12.72
N ASP A 233 7.17 -16.04 11.58
CA ASP A 233 5.70 -16.07 11.53
C ASP A 233 5.12 -17.18 12.44
N SER A 234 5.82 -18.31 12.56
CA SER A 234 5.44 -19.45 13.41
C SER A 234 5.60 -19.22 14.92
N MET A 235 6.35 -18.18 15.34
CA MET A 235 6.60 -17.89 16.74
C MET A 235 5.48 -17.06 17.39
N ALA A 236 4.52 -16.53 16.63
CA ALA A 236 3.47 -15.66 17.17
C ALA A 236 2.65 -16.32 18.29
N ALA A 237 2.30 -17.60 18.14
CA ALA A 237 1.57 -18.35 19.16
C ALA A 237 2.40 -18.53 20.44
N ALA A 238 3.70 -18.83 20.29
CA ALA A 238 4.62 -18.95 21.42
C ALA A 238 4.83 -17.60 22.12
N LEU A 239 4.97 -16.51 21.35
CA LEU A 239 5.06 -15.15 21.90
C LEU A 239 3.83 -14.82 22.77
N PHE A 240 2.62 -15.08 22.27
CA PHE A 240 1.40 -14.83 23.04
C PHE A 240 1.28 -15.75 24.27
N SER A 241 1.71 -17.01 24.17
CA SER A 241 1.64 -17.94 25.30
C SER A 241 2.70 -17.66 26.38
N LEU A 242 3.90 -17.24 25.99
CA LEU A 242 5.06 -17.14 26.89
C LEU A 242 5.27 -15.72 27.41
N SER A 243 4.91 -14.70 26.62
CA SER A 243 5.32 -13.32 26.89
C SER A 243 4.19 -12.30 26.96
N LYS A 244 2.92 -12.67 26.66
CA LYS A 244 1.80 -11.72 26.65
C LYS A 244 1.72 -10.86 27.91
N GLU A 245 1.79 -11.48 29.09
CA GLU A 245 1.67 -10.77 30.36
C GLU A 245 2.98 -10.03 30.74
N SER A 246 4.15 -10.65 30.52
CA SER A 246 5.45 -10.03 30.88
C SER A 246 5.80 -8.84 30.01
N ASP A 247 5.44 -8.88 28.72
CA ASP A 247 5.66 -7.79 27.77
C ASP A 247 4.43 -6.93 27.54
N ASN A 248 3.32 -7.18 28.25
CA ASN A 248 2.09 -6.40 28.15
C ASN A 248 1.61 -6.26 26.69
N ILE A 249 1.54 -7.39 25.98
CA ILE A 249 1.12 -7.43 24.56
C ILE A 249 -0.39 -7.18 24.49
N ALA A 250 -0.75 -5.96 24.12
CA ALA A 250 -2.10 -5.44 24.16
C ALA A 250 -2.91 -5.80 22.92
N CYS A 251 -2.29 -5.66 21.75
CA CYS A 251 -2.98 -5.83 20.48
C CYS A 251 -2.04 -6.26 19.35
N VAL A 252 -2.65 -6.84 18.33
CA VAL A 252 -2.09 -6.96 16.99
C VAL A 252 -2.66 -5.83 16.15
N VAL A 253 -1.80 -5.10 15.42
CA VAL A 253 -2.23 -4.06 14.47
C VAL A 253 -1.62 -4.36 13.11
N VAL A 254 -2.47 -4.54 12.10
CA VAL A 254 -2.06 -4.88 10.73
C VAL A 254 -2.58 -3.86 9.73
N GLY A 255 -2.01 -3.83 8.53
CA GLY A 255 -2.57 -3.06 7.41
C GLY A 255 -3.73 -3.79 6.74
N ALA A 256 -4.16 -3.26 5.60
CA ALA A 256 -5.05 -3.95 4.68
C ALA A 256 -4.67 -3.64 3.23
N ASP A 257 -4.84 -4.63 2.35
CA ASP A 257 -4.83 -4.45 0.90
C ASP A 257 -6.25 -4.16 0.38
N ARG A 258 -7.28 -4.74 1.01
CA ARG A 258 -8.68 -4.44 0.76
C ARG A 258 -9.54 -4.76 1.98
N VAL A 259 -10.51 -3.89 2.28
CA VAL A 259 -11.57 -4.17 3.25
C VAL A 259 -12.90 -4.23 2.49
N ALA A 260 -13.59 -5.37 2.54
CA ALA A 260 -14.91 -5.54 1.92
C ALA A 260 -16.00 -4.80 2.71
N ALA A 261 -17.18 -4.66 2.12
CA ALA A 261 -18.33 -3.95 2.71
C ALA A 261 -18.77 -4.51 4.08
N ASN A 262 -18.60 -5.81 4.33
CA ASN A 262 -18.89 -6.45 5.62
C ASN A 262 -17.75 -6.36 6.64
N GLY A 263 -16.61 -5.78 6.27
CA GLY A 263 -15.40 -5.67 7.09
C GLY A 263 -14.40 -6.82 6.94
N ASP A 264 -14.70 -7.84 6.13
CA ASP A 264 -13.71 -8.88 5.81
C ASP A 264 -12.49 -8.23 5.15
N THR A 265 -11.32 -8.54 5.66
CA THR A 265 -10.10 -7.84 5.29
C THR A 265 -9.13 -8.78 4.60
N ALA A 266 -8.80 -8.49 3.34
CA ALA A 266 -7.68 -9.10 2.67
C ALA A 266 -6.39 -8.35 3.01
N ASN A 267 -5.39 -9.08 3.49
CA ASN A 267 -4.07 -8.56 3.80
C ASN A 267 -3.01 -9.66 3.57
N LYS A 268 -1.73 -9.31 3.76
CA LYS A 268 -0.61 -10.24 3.57
C LYS A 268 -0.84 -11.61 4.24
N ILE A 269 -0.52 -12.68 3.51
CA ILE A 269 -0.60 -14.07 3.99
C ILE A 269 0.07 -14.21 5.37
N GLY A 270 -0.67 -14.79 6.32
CA GLY A 270 -0.31 -14.83 7.74
C GLY A 270 -1.21 -13.96 8.63
N THR A 271 -1.88 -12.97 8.06
CA THR A 271 -2.79 -12.07 8.80
C THR A 271 -3.95 -12.82 9.43
N TYR A 272 -4.61 -13.70 8.67
CA TYR A 272 -5.71 -14.51 9.18
C TYR A 272 -5.26 -15.43 10.33
N SER A 273 -4.07 -16.04 10.21
CA SER A 273 -3.48 -16.85 11.27
C SER A 273 -3.28 -16.03 12.56
N LEU A 274 -2.71 -14.83 12.43
CA LEU A 274 -2.53 -13.92 13.57
C LEU A 274 -3.86 -13.51 14.21
N ALA A 275 -4.92 -13.30 13.43
CA ALA A 275 -6.24 -12.96 13.95
C ALA A 275 -6.85 -14.11 14.77
N ILE A 276 -6.69 -15.35 14.30
CA ILE A 276 -7.10 -16.55 15.07
C ILE A 276 -6.33 -16.62 16.40
N LEU A 277 -5.01 -16.46 16.35
CA LEU A 277 -4.15 -16.53 17.53
C LEU A 277 -4.48 -15.41 18.52
N ALA A 278 -4.70 -14.19 18.04
CA ALA A 278 -5.07 -13.05 18.87
C ALA A 278 -6.38 -13.33 19.61
N LYS A 279 -7.40 -13.82 18.90
CA LYS A 279 -8.68 -14.20 19.51
C LYS A 279 -8.53 -15.31 20.55
N TRP A 280 -7.78 -16.37 20.24
CA TRP A 280 -7.52 -17.48 21.18
C TRP A 280 -6.86 -17.01 22.48
N HIS A 281 -5.89 -16.09 22.37
CA HIS A 281 -5.16 -15.56 23.53
C HIS A 281 -5.84 -14.33 24.17
N GLY A 282 -6.99 -13.87 23.70
CA GLY A 282 -7.66 -12.67 24.23
C GLY A 282 -6.79 -11.41 24.07
N ILE A 283 -6.17 -11.25 22.90
CA ILE A 283 -5.42 -10.06 22.45
C ILE A 283 -6.27 -9.37 21.39
N LYS A 284 -6.36 -8.04 21.45
CA LYS A 284 -7.15 -7.27 20.49
C LYS A 284 -6.54 -7.32 19.08
N PHE A 285 -7.36 -7.41 18.05
CA PHE A 285 -6.92 -7.44 16.66
C PHE A 285 -7.50 -6.26 15.88
N LEU A 286 -6.61 -5.39 15.39
CA LEU A 286 -6.97 -4.14 14.71
C LEU A 286 -6.44 -4.12 13.28
N VAL A 287 -7.25 -3.59 12.38
CA VAL A 287 -6.86 -3.31 10.99
C VAL A 287 -6.73 -1.80 10.83
N ALA A 288 -5.60 -1.32 10.30
CA ALA A 288 -5.37 0.09 10.02
C ALA A 288 -5.32 0.31 8.50
N ALA A 289 -6.33 1.02 7.98
CA ALA A 289 -6.51 1.22 6.55
C ALA A 289 -7.19 2.57 6.27
N PRO A 290 -6.74 3.34 5.27
CA PRO A 290 -7.45 4.54 4.84
C PRO A 290 -8.82 4.17 4.25
N ARG A 291 -9.77 5.12 4.25
CA ARG A 291 -11.08 4.90 3.60
C ARG A 291 -10.98 4.48 2.13
N THR A 292 -9.91 4.88 1.45
CA THR A 292 -9.62 4.48 0.06
C THR A 292 -9.34 2.99 -0.12
N THR A 293 -9.06 2.25 0.95
CA THR A 293 -8.87 0.79 0.95
C THR A 293 -10.19 0.04 1.24
N ILE A 294 -11.25 0.74 1.66
CA ILE A 294 -12.57 0.16 1.91
C ILE A 294 -13.36 0.11 0.60
N ASP A 295 -13.61 -1.09 0.12
CA ASP A 295 -14.32 -1.38 -1.13
C ASP A 295 -15.77 -1.81 -0.83
N LEU A 296 -16.68 -0.83 -0.83
CA LEU A 296 -18.11 -1.07 -0.60
C LEU A 296 -18.80 -1.86 -1.73
N ASN A 297 -18.14 -2.05 -2.89
CA ASN A 297 -18.70 -2.84 -3.99
C ASN A 297 -18.41 -4.33 -3.83
N THR A 298 -17.36 -4.68 -3.08
CA THR A 298 -17.05 -6.07 -2.71
C THR A 298 -17.84 -6.42 -1.45
N ARG A 299 -18.82 -7.33 -1.58
CA ARG A 299 -19.76 -7.63 -0.47
C ARG A 299 -19.08 -8.33 0.70
N SER A 300 -18.21 -9.29 0.40
CA SER A 300 -17.56 -10.13 1.41
C SER A 300 -16.16 -10.55 0.99
N GLY A 301 -15.41 -11.13 1.92
CA GLY A 301 -14.10 -11.69 1.65
C GLY A 301 -14.10 -12.83 0.63
N ALA A 302 -15.23 -13.53 0.46
CA ALA A 302 -15.39 -14.58 -0.56
C ALA A 302 -15.32 -14.03 -2.00
N ASP A 303 -15.63 -12.74 -2.17
CA ASP A 303 -15.61 -12.06 -3.47
C ASP A 303 -14.20 -11.51 -3.82
N ILE A 304 -13.23 -11.66 -2.91
CA ILE A 304 -11.86 -11.19 -3.12
C ILE A 304 -11.03 -12.28 -3.80
N LYS A 305 -10.55 -11.98 -5.02
CA LYS A 305 -9.62 -12.84 -5.74
C LYS A 305 -8.21 -12.76 -5.13
N ILE A 306 -7.72 -13.87 -4.60
CA ILE A 306 -6.38 -13.96 -4.01
C ILE A 306 -5.31 -14.17 -5.08
N GLU A 307 -4.30 -13.28 -5.10
CA GLU A 307 -3.12 -13.38 -5.95
C GLU A 307 -2.27 -14.61 -5.57
N GLN A 308 -1.99 -15.47 -6.55
CA GLN A 308 -1.01 -16.55 -6.43
C GLN A 308 0.28 -16.12 -7.11
N ARG A 309 1.42 -16.24 -6.41
CA ARG A 309 2.73 -15.83 -6.93
C ARG A 309 3.62 -17.03 -7.23
N SER A 310 4.77 -16.75 -7.82
CA SER A 310 5.76 -17.77 -8.16
C SER A 310 6.13 -18.61 -6.94
N MET A 311 6.15 -19.93 -7.11
CA MET A 311 6.65 -20.87 -6.10
C MET A 311 8.11 -20.60 -5.70
N GLN A 312 8.88 -19.93 -6.58
CA GLN A 312 10.28 -19.58 -6.31
C GLN A 312 10.43 -18.70 -5.07
N GLU A 313 9.48 -17.79 -4.79
CA GLU A 313 9.54 -16.96 -3.57
C GLU A 313 9.53 -17.82 -2.29
N VAL A 314 8.88 -18.99 -2.35
CA VAL A 314 8.86 -19.95 -1.24
C VAL A 314 10.12 -20.82 -1.25
N THR A 315 10.52 -21.34 -2.41
CA THR A 315 11.59 -22.35 -2.51
C THR A 315 13.01 -21.78 -2.54
N THR A 316 13.16 -20.47 -2.78
CA THR A 316 14.46 -19.78 -2.78
C THR A 316 14.41 -18.55 -1.88
N LEU A 317 15.60 -18.10 -1.48
CA LEU A 317 15.83 -16.83 -0.79
C LEU A 317 16.95 -16.09 -1.51
N LYS A 318 16.78 -14.78 -1.69
CA LYS A 318 17.79 -13.89 -2.28
C LYS A 318 18.15 -12.79 -1.28
N GLY A 319 19.43 -12.59 -1.05
CA GLY A 319 19.95 -11.57 -0.13
C GLY A 319 21.47 -11.44 -0.27
N PRO A 320 22.10 -10.40 0.29
CA PRO A 320 23.54 -10.27 0.22
C PRO A 320 24.23 -11.38 0.99
N GLN A 321 25.37 -11.82 0.48
CA GLN A 321 26.28 -12.66 1.23
C GLN A 321 26.78 -11.89 2.46
N ILE A 322 26.54 -12.42 3.66
CA ILE A 322 27.09 -11.84 4.88
C ILE A 322 28.58 -12.21 4.94
N THR A 323 29.45 -11.21 4.88
CA THR A 323 30.87 -11.35 5.15
C THR A 323 31.14 -10.85 6.58
N ARG A 324 31.74 -11.69 7.42
CA ARG A 324 32.08 -11.28 8.80
C ARG A 324 33.18 -10.22 8.74
N ALA A 325 32.94 -9.07 9.37
CA ALA A 325 33.98 -8.44 10.17
C ALA A 325 33.81 -8.96 11.62
N SER A 326 34.91 -9.07 12.35
CA SER A 326 34.85 -9.28 13.79
C SER A 326 33.99 -8.20 14.49
N ASP A 327 33.58 -8.50 15.73
CA ASP A 327 33.15 -7.54 16.75
C ASP A 327 32.23 -6.36 16.37
N ALA A 328 31.09 -6.67 15.74
CA ALA A 328 29.84 -5.88 15.73
C ALA A 328 29.52 -5.04 14.48
N SER A 329 30.19 -5.25 13.34
CA SER A 329 29.67 -4.77 12.04
C SER A 329 29.46 -5.91 11.05
N LEU A 330 28.23 -6.01 10.53
CA LEU A 330 27.94 -6.85 9.37
C LEU A 330 28.45 -6.14 8.13
N SER A 331 29.22 -6.84 7.29
CA SER A 331 29.53 -6.38 5.93
C SER A 331 28.76 -7.25 4.93
N TYR A 332 28.30 -6.64 3.85
CA TYR A 332 27.44 -7.27 2.85
C TYR A 332 28.18 -7.34 1.52
N GLY A 333 28.31 -8.55 0.98
CA GLY A 333 28.80 -8.82 -0.37
C GLY A 333 27.68 -8.72 -1.41
N SER A 334 27.91 -9.34 -2.58
CA SER A 334 26.91 -9.42 -3.64
C SER A 334 25.66 -10.20 -3.21
N ALA A 335 24.53 -9.91 -3.85
CA ALA A 335 23.31 -10.69 -3.67
C ALA A 335 23.53 -12.12 -4.19
N VAL A 336 23.26 -13.10 -3.33
CA VAL A 336 23.29 -14.53 -3.64
C VAL A 336 21.86 -15.07 -3.53
N GLU A 337 21.52 -16.01 -4.41
CA GLU A 337 20.29 -16.77 -4.33
C GLU A 337 20.60 -18.18 -3.82
N ILE A 338 19.84 -18.63 -2.83
CA ILE A 338 19.96 -19.96 -2.23
C ILE A 338 18.64 -20.72 -2.33
N GLY A 339 18.72 -22.04 -2.54
CA GLY A 339 17.56 -22.93 -2.44
C GLY A 339 17.29 -23.29 -0.97
N THR A 340 16.05 -23.16 -0.53
CA THR A 340 15.62 -23.49 0.84
C THR A 340 14.75 -24.75 0.89
N ALA A 341 14.17 -25.15 -0.25
CA ALA A 341 13.35 -26.35 -0.37
C ALA A 341 14.14 -27.50 -1.01
N ALA A 342 13.69 -28.74 -0.78
CA ALA A 342 14.21 -29.91 -1.47
C ALA A 342 14.05 -29.75 -2.99
N ALA A 343 15.00 -30.28 -3.76
CA ALA A 343 14.98 -30.21 -5.22
C ALA A 343 13.63 -30.71 -5.76
N GLN A 344 13.07 -30.00 -6.75
CA GLN A 344 11.78 -30.31 -7.40
C GLN A 344 10.52 -30.15 -6.52
N SER A 345 10.64 -29.60 -5.30
CA SER A 345 9.47 -29.30 -4.47
C SER A 345 8.50 -28.36 -5.20
N LYS A 346 7.20 -28.67 -5.18
CA LYS A 346 6.15 -27.71 -5.53
C LYS A 346 5.85 -26.82 -4.30
N ALA A 347 5.36 -25.61 -4.52
CA ALA A 347 4.88 -24.75 -3.44
C ALA A 347 3.53 -24.11 -3.79
N TRP A 348 2.69 -23.96 -2.77
CA TRP A 348 1.48 -23.14 -2.84
C TRP A 348 1.81 -21.77 -2.24
N ASN A 349 1.61 -20.69 -3.00
CA ASN A 349 2.05 -19.36 -2.62
C ASN A 349 0.94 -18.30 -2.82
N PRO A 350 -0.13 -18.35 -2.00
CA PRO A 350 -1.07 -17.24 -1.91
C PRO A 350 -0.36 -16.02 -1.30
N SER A 351 -0.50 -14.87 -1.94
CA SER A 351 0.14 -13.63 -1.48
C SER A 351 -0.62 -12.96 -0.35
N PHE A 352 -1.88 -13.30 -0.19
CA PHE A 352 -2.83 -12.70 0.74
C PHE A 352 -3.72 -13.80 1.32
N ASP A 353 -4.25 -13.55 2.51
CA ASP A 353 -5.39 -14.27 3.06
C ASP A 353 -6.50 -13.28 3.42
N VAL A 354 -7.67 -13.81 3.81
CA VAL A 354 -8.82 -13.02 4.23
C VAL A 354 -9.06 -13.27 5.71
N THR A 355 -9.01 -12.21 6.50
CA THR A 355 -9.44 -12.22 7.90
C THR A 355 -10.94 -11.90 7.96
N PRO A 356 -11.78 -12.82 8.45
CA PRO A 356 -13.20 -12.56 8.63
C PRO A 356 -13.44 -11.44 9.64
N ALA A 357 -14.47 -10.61 9.40
CA ALA A 357 -14.87 -9.51 10.27
C ALA A 357 -15.03 -9.93 11.75
N ALA A 358 -15.51 -11.15 12.01
CA ALA A 358 -15.71 -11.69 13.36
C ALA A 358 -14.41 -11.95 14.17
N LEU A 359 -13.23 -11.71 13.58
CA LEU A 359 -11.94 -11.75 14.25
C LEU A 359 -11.30 -10.36 14.41
N ILE A 360 -11.98 -9.29 13.99
CA ILE A 360 -11.46 -7.92 13.99
C ILE A 360 -12.21 -7.12 15.06
N ASP A 361 -11.49 -6.56 16.02
CA ASP A 361 -12.05 -5.73 17.09
C ASP A 361 -12.33 -4.29 16.61
N GLY A 362 -11.58 -3.80 15.62
CA GLY A 362 -11.76 -2.46 15.09
C GLY A 362 -10.98 -2.19 13.80
N ILE A 363 -11.54 -1.34 12.95
CA ILE A 363 -10.94 -0.87 11.70
C ILE A 363 -10.61 0.62 11.87
N ILE A 364 -9.32 0.93 11.95
CA ILE A 364 -8.77 2.26 12.16
C ILE A 364 -8.65 2.97 10.82
N THR A 365 -9.29 4.14 10.70
CA THR A 365 -9.27 5.01 9.52
C THR A 365 -8.84 6.42 9.91
N GLU A 366 -8.62 7.28 8.92
CA GLU A 366 -8.32 8.71 9.15
C GLU A 366 -9.49 9.48 9.78
N LYS A 367 -10.69 8.88 9.82
CA LYS A 367 -11.91 9.46 10.42
C LYS A 367 -12.22 8.92 11.82
N GLY A 368 -11.44 7.96 12.31
CA GLY A 368 -11.69 7.28 13.58
C GLY A 368 -11.65 5.76 13.44
N VAL A 369 -11.97 5.07 14.53
CA VAL A 369 -12.04 3.61 14.58
C VAL A 369 -13.51 3.18 14.42
N VAL A 370 -13.77 2.33 13.44
CA VAL A 370 -15.07 1.67 13.27
C VAL A 370 -15.03 0.34 14.01
N GLU A 371 -15.98 0.15 14.92
CA GLU A 371 -16.20 -1.09 15.67
C GLU A 371 -17.43 -1.82 15.12
N GLN A 372 -17.60 -3.09 15.49
CA GLN A 372 -18.82 -3.82 15.16
C GLN A 372 -20.02 -3.25 15.93
N GLY A 373 -21.14 -3.07 15.22
CA GLY A 373 -22.42 -2.72 15.83
C GLY A 373 -22.98 -3.85 16.71
N GLY A 374 -24.10 -3.59 17.38
CA GLY A 374 -24.80 -4.60 18.18
C GLY A 374 -25.31 -5.80 17.37
N ASP A 375 -25.36 -5.68 16.04
CA ASP A 375 -25.68 -6.73 15.08
C ASP A 375 -24.45 -7.55 14.63
N GLY A 376 -23.26 -7.22 15.14
CA GLY A 376 -21.99 -7.88 14.78
C GLY A 376 -21.43 -7.48 13.42
N ALA A 377 -21.95 -6.43 12.79
CA ALA A 377 -21.50 -5.95 11.48
C ALA A 377 -20.70 -4.64 11.59
N PHE A 378 -19.76 -4.43 10.66
CA PHE A 378 -19.12 -3.12 10.47
C PHE A 378 -20.01 -2.21 9.62
N HIS A 379 -20.28 -1.00 10.12
CA HIS A 379 -21.11 -0.01 9.42
C HIS A 379 -20.24 1.15 8.97
N PHE A 380 -19.90 1.18 7.67
CA PHE A 380 -19.00 2.19 7.10
C PHE A 380 -19.72 3.46 6.62
N ASP A 381 -21.06 3.49 6.65
CA ASP A 381 -21.87 4.60 6.12
C ASP A 381 -21.46 5.98 6.64
N SER A 382 -21.05 6.07 7.91
CA SER A 382 -20.64 7.33 8.55
C SER A 382 -19.26 7.83 8.10
N LEU A 383 -18.45 6.96 7.48
CA LEU A 383 -17.13 7.31 6.96
C LEU A 383 -17.19 8.06 5.63
N PHE A 384 -18.30 7.91 4.89
CA PHE A 384 -18.46 8.45 3.54
C PHE A 384 -19.57 9.50 3.54
N ASP A 385 -19.27 10.72 3.08
CA ASP A 385 -20.28 11.76 2.92
C ASP A 385 -21.44 11.27 2.03
N SER A 386 -22.66 11.75 2.27
CA SER A 386 -23.88 11.33 1.56
C SER A 386 -23.80 11.43 0.02
N GLY A 387 -22.91 12.29 -0.52
CA GLY A 387 -22.63 12.37 -1.96
C GLY A 387 -21.82 11.21 -2.55
N LEU A 388 -21.09 10.44 -1.71
CA LEU A 388 -20.39 9.21 -2.12
C LEU A 388 -21.33 8.00 -2.18
N LYS A 389 -22.44 8.01 -1.43
CA LYS A 389 -23.47 6.94 -1.47
C LYS A 389 -24.10 6.77 -2.86
N ALA A 390 -24.18 7.84 -3.64
CA ALA A 390 -24.74 7.82 -5.00
C ALA A 390 -23.88 7.06 -6.03
N ARG A 391 -22.63 6.70 -5.70
CA ARG A 391 -21.72 6.00 -6.64
C ARG A 391 -21.80 4.47 -6.57
N ALA A 392 -22.58 3.91 -5.65
CA ALA A 392 -22.72 2.47 -5.45
C ALA A 392 -23.89 1.83 -6.23
N ILE A 393 -24.74 2.60 -6.93
CA ILE A 393 -25.86 2.05 -7.69
C ILE A 393 -26.02 2.83 -9.00
N ASN A 394 -25.39 2.35 -10.06
CA ASN A 394 -25.92 2.55 -11.41
C ASN A 394 -25.61 1.32 -12.28
N ILE A 395 -26.35 0.24 -12.03
CA ILE A 395 -26.42 -0.90 -12.95
C ILE A 395 -27.46 -0.53 -14.00
N ASN A 396 -27.02 0.03 -15.12
CA ASN A 396 -27.58 -0.17 -16.46
C ASN A 396 -26.73 0.60 -17.49
N GLY A 397 -25.78 -0.12 -18.10
CA GLY A 397 -24.92 0.35 -19.20
C GLY A 397 -23.45 0.51 -18.79
N VAL A 398 -22.59 -0.41 -19.20
CA VAL A 398 -21.12 -0.23 -19.07
C VAL A 398 -20.70 0.85 -20.05
N THR A 399 -20.19 1.96 -19.53
CA THR A 399 -19.69 3.09 -20.35
C THR A 399 -18.50 2.65 -21.21
N GLU A 400 -18.24 3.34 -22.32
CA GLU A 400 -17.05 3.06 -23.15
C GLU A 400 -15.73 3.24 -22.36
N SER A 401 -15.72 4.19 -21.41
CA SER A 401 -14.60 4.36 -20.48
C SER A 401 -14.38 3.09 -19.64
N GLU A 402 -15.43 2.51 -19.06
CA GLU A 402 -15.33 1.27 -18.27
C GLU A 402 -14.89 0.07 -19.08
N LYS A 403 -15.40 -0.09 -20.32
CA LYS A 403 -14.93 -1.13 -21.25
C LYS A 403 -13.43 -0.98 -21.55
N SER A 404 -12.96 0.26 -21.72
CA SER A 404 -11.54 0.53 -21.96
C SER A 404 -10.68 0.13 -20.77
N TRP A 405 -11.11 0.42 -19.53
CA TRP A 405 -10.41 0.01 -18.32
C TRP A 405 -10.43 -1.51 -18.12
N GLN A 406 -11.52 -2.21 -18.44
CA GLN A 406 -11.57 -3.67 -18.38
C GLN A 406 -10.53 -4.32 -19.31
N LYS A 407 -10.42 -3.83 -20.55
CA LYS A 407 -9.40 -4.30 -21.50
C LYS A 407 -7.98 -4.16 -20.93
N ILE A 408 -7.68 -3.04 -20.27
CA ILE A 408 -6.38 -2.79 -19.62
C ILE A 408 -6.09 -3.81 -18.51
N LEU A 409 -7.10 -4.19 -17.72
CA LEU A 409 -6.95 -5.13 -16.61
C LEU A 409 -6.70 -6.58 -17.06
N GLU A 410 -7.01 -6.91 -18.32
CA GLU A 410 -6.79 -8.23 -18.92
C GLU A 410 -5.41 -8.37 -19.58
N MET A 411 -4.69 -7.26 -19.78
CA MET A 411 -3.38 -7.28 -20.43
C MET A 411 -2.32 -7.88 -19.51
N LYS A 412 -1.42 -8.67 -20.09
CA LYS A 412 -0.24 -9.16 -19.37
C LYS A 412 0.84 -8.09 -19.39
N ALA A 413 1.44 -7.82 -18.24
CA ALA A 413 2.49 -6.82 -18.09
C ALA A 413 3.72 -7.05 -18.99
N ASP A 414 3.96 -8.28 -19.46
CA ASP A 414 5.08 -8.61 -20.36
C ASP A 414 4.81 -8.30 -21.83
N ASP A 415 3.53 -8.11 -22.18
CA ASP A 415 3.09 -7.75 -23.54
C ASP A 415 2.96 -6.22 -23.71
N ILE A 416 3.23 -5.46 -22.65
CA ILE A 416 3.12 -4.00 -22.65
C ILE A 416 4.36 -3.38 -23.31
N PRO A 417 4.22 -2.63 -24.42
CA PRO A 417 5.33 -1.95 -25.08
C PRO A 417 5.91 -0.81 -24.23
N SER A 418 6.97 -0.17 -24.72
CA SER A 418 7.46 1.07 -24.10
C SER A 418 6.36 2.15 -24.08
N TRP A 419 6.44 3.10 -23.15
CA TRP A 419 5.47 4.18 -23.03
C TRP A 419 5.28 4.96 -24.34
N ASP A 420 6.37 5.32 -25.04
CA ASP A 420 6.28 6.03 -26.33
C ASP A 420 5.56 5.19 -27.39
N LYS A 421 5.85 3.89 -27.46
CA LYS A 421 5.20 2.99 -28.41
C LYS A 421 3.74 2.75 -28.03
N TRP A 422 3.44 2.61 -26.74
CA TRP A 422 2.07 2.51 -26.22
C TRP A 422 1.22 3.70 -26.66
N LEU A 423 1.77 4.89 -26.49
CA LEU A 423 1.17 6.15 -26.88
C LEU A 423 0.86 6.16 -28.38
N VAL A 424 1.83 5.85 -29.24
CA VAL A 424 1.64 5.76 -30.70
C VAL A 424 0.61 4.71 -31.10
N ASP A 425 0.72 3.49 -30.56
CA ASP A 425 -0.13 2.35 -30.92
C ASP A 425 -1.60 2.58 -30.52
N ASN A 426 -1.86 3.41 -29.50
CA ASN A 426 -3.21 3.67 -28.98
C ASN A 426 -3.76 5.06 -29.34
N ALA A 427 -2.94 5.98 -29.84
CA ALA A 427 -3.37 7.32 -30.29
C ALA A 427 -4.36 7.27 -31.46
N GLN A 428 -4.19 6.35 -32.42
CA GLN A 428 -5.06 6.27 -33.62
C GLN A 428 -6.48 5.78 -33.34
N SER A 429 -6.73 5.19 -32.16
CA SER A 429 -8.07 4.77 -31.75
C SER A 429 -8.98 5.93 -31.32
N THR A 430 -8.41 7.13 -31.08
CA THR A 430 -9.13 8.31 -30.61
C THR A 430 -9.49 9.30 -31.73
N ILE A 431 -8.94 9.13 -32.94
CA ILE A 431 -9.18 9.99 -34.11
C ILE A 431 -10.34 9.46 -35.00
N SER A 432 -10.83 8.24 -34.75
CA SER A 432 -11.86 7.57 -35.57
C SER A 432 -13.23 7.38 -34.89
N LEU A 433 -13.54 8.22 -33.91
CA LEU A 433 -14.88 8.44 -33.35
C LEU A 433 -15.23 9.92 -33.48
#